data_AF-A0A5B7BK05-F1
#
_entry.id   AF-A0A5B7BK05-F1
#
_cell.length_a   1.000
_cell.length_b   1.000
_cell.length_c   1.000
_cell.angle_alpha   90.00
_cell.angle_beta   90.00
_cell.angle_gamma   90.00
#
_symmetry.space_group_name_H-M   'P 1'
#
loop_
_entity.id
_entity.type
_entity.pdbx_description
1 polymer ?
#
loop_
_entity_poly.entity_id
_entity_poly.type
_entity_poly.pdbx_seq_one_letter_code
_entity_poly.pdbx_strand_id
1 'polypeptide(L)'
;MEESSEFYCDTCEERRYLNCPTYYCAKCHYVAHVHCVISEEHIASLGEEFPVVCQLGDVSLENSNKKGVKVKGANRKIPSSKTFSILFDSDEDSDGTSTTGTLAQLDEKIEARKAKLVAQALKLGLVKKKLMSLEGKLEVQTEMLQRLHWKSYFLHVEVKS
;
A
#
# COMPACT_ATOMS: atom_id res chain seq x y z
N MET A 1 -39.45 -14.06 15.63
CA MET A 1 -38.61 -13.01 15.03
C MET A 1 -37.19 -13.45 15.27
N GLU A 2 -36.49 -13.88 14.22
CA GLU A 2 -35.06 -14.19 14.33
C GLU A 2 -34.34 -12.99 13.71
N GLU A 3 -33.97 -12.05 14.57
CA GLU A 3 -33.22 -10.86 14.21
C GLU A 3 -31.80 -11.31 13.90
N SER A 4 -31.52 -11.62 12.63
CA SER A 4 -30.15 -11.86 12.18
C SER A 4 -29.38 -10.56 12.37
N SER A 5 -28.65 -10.43 13.48
CA SER A 5 -27.83 -9.26 13.74
C SER A 5 -26.77 -9.15 12.65
N GLU A 6 -26.95 -8.19 11.76
CA GLU A 6 -26.00 -7.92 10.68
C GLU A 6 -24.86 -7.08 11.24
N PHE A 7 -23.63 -7.59 11.14
CA PHE A 7 -22.44 -6.89 11.61
C PHE A 7 -21.83 -6.11 10.44
N TYR A 8 -21.51 -4.82 10.61
CA TYR A 8 -21.08 -3.92 9.53
C TYR A 8 -19.76 -3.25 9.84
N CYS A 9 -18.78 -3.23 8.94
CA CYS A 9 -17.47 -2.57 9.07
C CYS A 9 -17.59 -1.08 9.42
N ASP A 10 -16.92 -0.62 10.47
CA ASP A 10 -17.00 0.80 10.86
C ASP A 10 -16.17 1.70 9.92
N THR A 11 -15.33 1.12 9.05
CA THR A 11 -14.55 1.86 8.05
C THR A 11 -15.27 2.00 6.72
N CYS A 12 -15.78 0.89 6.16
CA CYS A 12 -16.37 0.86 4.83
C CYS A 12 -17.90 0.67 4.84
N GLU A 13 -18.51 0.51 6.02
CA GLU A 13 -19.95 0.32 6.19
C GLU A 13 -20.51 -0.93 5.48
N GLU A 14 -19.65 -1.84 5.02
CA GLU A 14 -20.05 -3.09 4.37
C GLU A 14 -20.27 -4.21 5.40
N ARG A 15 -21.14 -5.16 5.05
CA ARG A 15 -21.46 -6.32 5.90
C ARG A 15 -20.22 -7.19 6.12
N ARG A 16 -19.93 -7.46 7.39
CA ARG A 16 -18.89 -8.39 7.84
C ARG A 16 -19.43 -9.82 7.85
N TYR A 17 -18.61 -10.75 7.38
CA TYR A 17 -18.84 -12.17 7.57
C TYR A 17 -18.13 -12.65 8.84
N LEU A 18 -18.84 -13.31 9.74
CA LEU A 18 -18.27 -13.86 10.99
C LEU A 18 -17.15 -14.87 10.74
N ASN A 19 -17.14 -15.50 9.56
CA ASN A 19 -16.11 -16.43 9.13
C ASN A 19 -14.79 -15.73 8.76
N CYS A 20 -14.79 -14.41 8.61
CA CYS A 20 -13.63 -13.62 8.29
C CYS A 20 -13.00 -12.99 9.54
N PRO A 21 -11.66 -12.98 9.65
CA PRO A 21 -10.98 -12.24 10.70
C PRO A 21 -11.38 -10.77 10.66
N THR A 22 -11.65 -10.19 11.83
CA THR A 22 -11.98 -8.78 12.00
C THR A 22 -11.06 -8.16 13.05
N TYR A 23 -10.69 -6.91 12.84
CA TYR A 23 -10.02 -6.11 13.86
C TYR A 23 -11.07 -5.61 14.85
N TYR A 24 -10.79 -5.75 16.14
CA TYR A 24 -11.65 -5.26 17.22
C TYR A 24 -10.83 -4.46 18.24
N CYS A 25 -11.20 -3.21 18.46
CA CYS A 25 -10.63 -2.37 19.51
C CYS A 25 -11.49 -2.44 20.77
N ALA A 26 -10.94 -3.02 21.84
CA ALA A 26 -11.65 -3.15 23.12
C ALA A 26 -11.95 -1.81 23.83
N LYS A 27 -11.27 -0.72 23.47
CA LYS A 27 -11.43 0.58 24.14
C LYS A 27 -12.59 1.41 23.57
N CYS A 28 -12.70 1.47 22.25
CA CYS A 28 -13.72 2.28 21.57
C CYS A 28 -14.79 1.43 20.88
N HIS A 29 -14.76 0.11 21.04
CA HIS A 29 -15.63 -0.85 20.35
C HIS A 29 -15.60 -0.73 18.82
N TYR A 30 -14.53 -0.13 18.29
CA TYR A 30 -14.32 -0.01 16.85
C TYR A 30 -14.03 -1.38 16.26
N VAL A 31 -14.75 -1.73 15.22
CA VAL A 31 -14.63 -3.00 14.52
C VAL A 31 -14.44 -2.73 13.04
N ALA A 32 -13.54 -3.45 12.39
CA ALA A 32 -13.26 -3.23 10.97
C ALA A 32 -12.78 -4.52 10.30
N HIS A 33 -12.89 -4.58 8.97
CA HIS A 33 -12.16 -5.59 8.23
C HIS A 33 -10.66 -5.38 8.41
N VAL A 34 -9.90 -6.48 8.45
CA VAL A 34 -8.43 -6.40 8.59
C VAL A 34 -7.81 -5.57 7.46
N HIS A 35 -8.30 -5.71 6.22
CA HIS A 35 -7.82 -4.94 5.08
C HIS A 35 -8.23 -3.45 5.10
N CYS A 36 -9.24 -3.06 5.87
CA CYS A 36 -9.62 -1.65 6.02
C CYS A 36 -8.65 -0.88 6.95
N VAL A 37 -7.95 -1.60 7.84
CA VAL A 37 -7.03 -1.02 8.83
C VAL A 37 -5.57 -1.22 8.41
N ILE A 38 -5.29 -2.28 7.66
CA ILE A 38 -3.94 -2.65 7.21
C ILE A 38 -3.88 -2.46 5.69
N SER A 39 -3.18 -1.41 5.23
CA SER A 39 -2.91 -1.17 3.81
C SER A 39 -1.74 -2.03 3.31
N GLU A 40 -1.62 -2.20 2.00
CA GLU A 40 -0.48 -2.90 1.37
C GLU A 40 0.88 -2.30 1.79
N GLU A 41 0.93 -0.99 2.01
CA GLU A 41 2.11 -0.28 2.51
C GLU A 41 2.49 -0.74 3.93
N HIS A 42 1.51 -1.03 4.79
CA HIS A 42 1.75 -1.60 6.12
C HIS A 42 2.24 -3.05 6.02
N ILE A 43 1.70 -3.86 5.09
CA ILE A 43 2.09 -5.26 4.91
C ILE A 43 3.53 -5.38 4.38
N ALA A 44 3.93 -4.52 3.44
CA ALA A 44 5.29 -4.49 2.91
C ALA A 44 6.36 -4.25 4.00
N SER A 45 5.99 -3.59 5.11
CA SER A 45 6.87 -3.36 6.25
C SER A 45 6.98 -4.55 7.23
N LEU A 46 6.09 -5.54 7.12
CA LEU A 46 5.98 -6.69 8.03
C LEU A 46 6.65 -7.97 7.51
N GLY A 47 7.18 -7.98 6.28
CA GLY A 47 8.09 -9.02 5.80
C GLY A 47 7.52 -10.43 5.60
N GLU A 48 6.21 -10.64 5.77
CA GLU A 48 5.56 -11.93 5.58
C GLU A 48 4.32 -11.80 4.68
N GLU A 49 4.26 -12.62 3.62
CA GLU A 49 3.12 -12.69 2.71
C GLU A 49 1.97 -13.46 3.37
N PHE A 50 0.91 -12.76 3.82
CA PHE A 50 -0.30 -13.41 4.32
C PHE A 50 -1.42 -13.31 3.28
N PRO A 51 -1.83 -14.41 2.62
CA PRO A 51 -2.99 -14.39 1.76
C PRO A 51 -4.25 -14.36 2.64
N VAL A 52 -4.82 -13.16 2.86
CA VAL A 52 -6.12 -13.01 3.51
C VAL A 52 -7.22 -13.38 2.51
N VAL A 53 -7.44 -14.68 2.32
CA VAL A 53 -8.55 -15.16 1.47
C VAL A 53 -9.82 -15.23 2.31
N CYS A 54 -10.56 -14.12 2.31
CA CYS A 54 -11.98 -14.13 2.62
C CYS A 54 -12.75 -14.38 1.33
N GLN A 55 -13.41 -15.54 1.21
CA GLN A 55 -14.30 -15.77 0.07
C GLN A 55 -15.43 -14.74 0.13
N LEU A 56 -15.40 -13.75 -0.77
CA LEU A 56 -16.53 -12.91 -1.10
C LEU A 56 -17.56 -13.83 -1.77
N GLY A 57 -18.40 -14.48 -0.97
CA GLY A 57 -19.57 -15.16 -1.47
C GLY A 57 -20.50 -14.11 -2.07
N ASP A 58 -20.78 -14.25 -3.37
CA ASP A 58 -21.64 -13.38 -4.15
C ASP A 58 -22.98 -13.12 -3.43
N VAL A 59 -23.20 -11.91 -2.92
CA VAL A 59 -24.55 -11.42 -2.66
C VAL A 59 -25.09 -10.93 -4.00
N SER A 60 -25.72 -11.87 -4.71
CA SER A 60 -26.60 -11.55 -5.83
C SER A 60 -27.82 -10.80 -5.28
N LEU A 61 -27.92 -9.52 -5.63
CA LEU A 61 -29.05 -8.65 -5.36
C LEU A 61 -30.35 -9.29 -5.89
N GLU A 62 -31.39 -9.20 -5.08
CA GLU A 62 -32.66 -9.88 -5.23
C GLU A 62 -33.39 -9.71 -6.59
N ASN A 63 -34.03 -10.83 -6.96
CA ASN A 63 -35.40 -10.99 -7.47
C ASN A 63 -35.78 -10.58 -8.90
N SER A 64 -36.19 -11.59 -9.67
CA SER A 64 -37.62 -11.84 -9.97
C SER A 64 -37.83 -13.09 -10.83
N ASN A 65 -38.34 -14.19 -10.25
CA ASN A 65 -39.51 -14.95 -10.74
C ASN A 65 -39.59 -16.39 -10.20
N LYS A 66 -40.57 -16.59 -9.32
CA LYS A 66 -41.50 -17.72 -9.19
C LYS A 66 -41.13 -19.01 -9.97
N LYS A 67 -40.73 -20.06 -9.23
CA LYS A 67 -41.37 -21.39 -9.22
C LYS A 67 -40.64 -22.33 -8.26
N GLY A 68 -41.40 -22.96 -7.37
CA GLY A 68 -40.88 -23.81 -6.31
C GLY A 68 -40.20 -25.07 -6.83
N VAL A 69 -39.13 -25.50 -6.16
CA VAL A 69 -38.60 -26.85 -6.30
C VAL A 69 -38.10 -27.37 -4.95
N LYS A 70 -38.68 -28.52 -4.62
CA LYS A 70 -38.43 -29.48 -3.54
C LYS A 70 -36.93 -29.67 -3.23
N VAL A 71 -36.50 -29.35 -2.00
CA VAL A 71 -35.16 -29.74 -1.49
C VAL A 71 -35.19 -31.25 -1.25
N LYS A 72 -34.60 -32.02 -2.16
CA LYS A 72 -34.18 -33.40 -1.91
C LYS A 72 -32.73 -33.40 -1.48
N GLY A 73 -32.45 -33.99 -0.32
CA GLY A 73 -31.09 -34.29 0.11
C GLY A 73 -30.36 -35.11 -0.95
N ALA A 74 -29.20 -34.61 -1.37
CA ALA A 74 -28.27 -35.36 -2.20
C ALA A 74 -26.87 -35.19 -1.60
N ASN A 75 -26.45 -36.27 -0.96
CA ASN A 75 -25.08 -36.56 -0.56
C ASN A 75 -24.10 -36.21 -1.69
N ARG A 76 -23.14 -35.30 -1.45
CA ARG A 76 -22.03 -35.08 -2.37
C ARG A 76 -20.72 -35.24 -1.63
N LYS A 77 -20.04 -36.30 -2.06
CA LYS A 77 -18.69 -36.73 -1.73
C LYS A 77 -17.72 -35.54 -1.82
N ILE A 78 -16.90 -35.39 -0.78
CA ILE A 78 -15.68 -34.60 -0.81
C ILE A 78 -14.78 -35.22 -1.90
N PRO A 79 -14.41 -34.53 -2.98
CA PRO A 79 -13.39 -35.03 -3.87
C PRO A 79 -12.03 -34.85 -3.19
N SER A 80 -11.40 -35.99 -2.94
CA SER A 80 -9.96 -36.19 -2.73
C SER A 80 -9.11 -35.14 -3.43
N SER A 81 -8.15 -34.61 -2.66
CA SER A 81 -6.99 -33.84 -3.10
C SER A 81 -6.60 -34.12 -4.54
N LYS A 82 -6.70 -33.11 -5.40
CA LYS A 82 -5.97 -33.08 -6.66
C LYS A 82 -4.79 -32.15 -6.45
N THR A 83 -3.61 -32.76 -6.28
CA THR A 83 -2.34 -32.19 -6.70
C THR A 83 -2.55 -31.51 -8.05
N PHE A 84 -2.27 -30.22 -8.10
CA PHE A 84 -2.35 -29.40 -9.29
C PHE A 84 -1.22 -29.84 -10.25
N SER A 85 -1.53 -30.75 -11.16
CA SER A 85 -0.68 -31.01 -12.32
C SER A 85 -0.97 -29.92 -13.34
N ILE A 86 0.00 -29.01 -13.52
CA ILE A 86 -0.02 -28.00 -14.58
C ILE A 86 0.12 -28.75 -15.91
N LEU A 87 -0.99 -28.85 -16.65
CA LEU A 87 -0.96 -29.23 -18.06
C LEU A 87 -0.53 -27.99 -18.84
N PHE A 88 0.69 -28.03 -19.38
CA PHE A 88 1.07 -27.16 -20.49
C PHE A 88 0.49 -27.79 -21.75
N ASP A 89 -0.62 -27.24 -22.23
CA ASP A 89 -1.09 -27.50 -23.59
C ASP A 89 -0.27 -26.61 -24.54
N SER A 90 0.61 -27.27 -25.30
CA SER A 90 1.25 -26.67 -26.46
C SER A 90 0.28 -26.80 -27.64
N ASP A 91 -0.27 -25.70 -28.11
CA ASP A 91 -0.79 -25.60 -29.47
C ASP A 91 -0.47 -24.22 -30.03
N GLU A 92 0.32 -24.19 -31.10
CA GLU A 92 0.50 -23.04 -31.98
C GLU A 92 -0.80 -22.81 -32.77
N ASP A 93 -1.36 -21.60 -32.73
CA ASP A 93 -1.53 -20.75 -33.92
C ASP A 93 -2.40 -19.50 -33.67
N SER A 94 -1.84 -18.37 -34.13
CA SER A 94 -2.49 -17.17 -34.69
C SER A 94 -3.09 -16.06 -33.80
N ASP A 95 -2.35 -14.94 -33.83
CA ASP A 95 -2.78 -13.54 -33.99
C ASP A 95 -3.52 -12.83 -32.83
N GLY A 96 -2.70 -12.32 -31.90
CA GLY A 96 -3.06 -11.28 -30.95
C GLY A 96 -1.84 -10.41 -30.67
N THR A 97 -1.58 -9.43 -31.54
CA THR A 97 -0.49 -8.45 -31.37
C THR A 97 -0.75 -7.54 -30.16
N SER A 98 -0.31 -7.97 -28.99
CA SER A 98 -0.07 -7.09 -27.84
C SER A 98 1.35 -7.30 -27.33
N THR A 99 2.30 -6.71 -28.05
CA THR A 99 3.68 -6.41 -27.66
C THR A 99 4.23 -7.19 -26.46
N THR A 100 4.56 -8.46 -26.67
CA THR A 100 5.48 -9.18 -25.80
C THR A 100 6.88 -8.67 -26.11
N GLY A 101 7.29 -7.59 -25.45
CA GLY A 101 8.68 -7.15 -25.51
C GLY A 101 9.56 -8.32 -25.08
N THR A 102 10.46 -8.75 -25.96
CA THR A 102 11.38 -9.87 -25.71
C THR A 102 12.14 -9.63 -24.41
N LEU A 103 12.44 -10.68 -23.64
CA LEU A 103 13.20 -10.61 -22.38
C LEU A 103 14.45 -9.70 -22.48
N ALA A 104 15.17 -9.78 -23.60
CA ALA A 104 16.33 -8.94 -23.88
C ALA A 104 16.02 -7.42 -23.91
N GLN A 105 14.84 -7.02 -24.41
CA GLN A 105 14.43 -5.61 -24.43
C GLN A 105 14.11 -5.08 -23.03
N LEU A 106 13.72 -5.96 -22.11
CA LEU A 106 13.48 -5.58 -20.71
C LEU A 106 14.81 -5.41 -19.96
N ASP A 107 15.77 -6.31 -20.16
CA ASP A 107 17.10 -6.21 -19.56
C ASP A 107 17.82 -4.92 -19.99
N GLU A 108 17.76 -4.57 -21.28
CA GLU A 108 18.31 -3.31 -21.78
C GLU A 108 17.65 -2.09 -21.12
N LYS A 109 16.32 -2.10 -20.96
CA LYS A 109 15.58 -1.03 -20.28
C LYS A 109 15.93 -0.95 -18.79
N ILE A 110 16.16 -2.09 -18.13
CA ILE A 110 16.56 -2.15 -16.72
C ILE A 110 17.94 -1.52 -16.56
N GLU A 111 18.92 -1.93 -17.35
CA GLU A 111 20.28 -1.37 -17.27
C GLU A 111 20.30 0.12 -17.62
N ALA A 112 19.53 0.54 -18.63
CA ALA A 112 19.38 1.95 -18.96
C ALA A 112 18.76 2.77 -17.80
N ARG A 113 17.76 2.21 -17.10
CA ARG A 113 17.16 2.85 -15.92
C ARG A 113 18.12 2.89 -14.73
N LYS A 114 18.88 1.81 -14.48
CA LYS A 114 19.92 1.77 -13.44
C LYS A 114 20.98 2.84 -13.69
N ALA A 115 21.47 2.98 -14.93
CA ALA A 115 22.43 4.03 -15.27
C ALA A 115 21.89 5.45 -15.02
N LYS A 116 20.60 5.69 -15.35
CA LYS A 116 19.94 6.97 -15.04
C LYS A 116 19.83 7.24 -13.54
N LEU A 117 19.50 6.22 -12.74
CA LEU A 117 19.45 6.32 -11.28
C LEU A 117 20.82 6.69 -10.69
N VAL A 118 21.89 6.03 -11.15
CA VAL A 118 23.27 6.34 -10.73
C VAL A 118 23.65 7.78 -11.10
N ALA A 119 23.33 8.22 -12.32
CA ALA A 119 23.59 9.59 -12.75
C ALA A 119 22.84 10.63 -11.91
N GLN A 120 21.58 10.34 -11.53
CA GLN A 120 20.80 11.19 -10.64
C GLN A 120 21.38 11.22 -9.21
N ALA A 121 21.83 10.08 -8.68
CA ALA A 121 22.48 10.01 -7.37
C ALA A 121 23.75 10.88 -7.31
N LEU A 122 24.56 10.90 -8.38
CA LEU A 122 25.73 11.79 -8.48
C LEU A 122 25.33 13.27 -8.48
N LYS A 123 24.29 13.64 -9.24
CA LYS A 123 23.75 15.00 -9.26
C LYS A 123 23.26 15.44 -7.88
N LEU A 124 22.51 14.57 -7.18
CA LEU A 124 22.05 14.82 -5.81
C LEU A 124 23.23 15.00 -4.85
N GLY A 125 24.28 14.19 -4.99
CA GLY A 125 25.51 14.35 -4.21
C GLY A 125 26.18 15.72 -4.42
N LEU A 126 26.20 16.24 -5.64
CA LEU A 126 26.73 17.58 -5.92
C LEU A 126 25.86 18.68 -5.30
N VAL A 127 24.53 18.57 -5.44
CA VAL A 127 23.59 19.52 -4.85
C VAL A 127 23.72 19.53 -3.33
N LYS A 128 23.83 18.35 -2.71
CA LYS A 128 24.05 18.22 -1.26
C LYS A 128 25.34 18.92 -0.81
N LYS A 129 26.44 18.75 -1.53
CA LYS A 129 27.70 19.48 -1.22
C LYS A 129 27.54 21.00 -1.30
N LYS A 130 26.82 21.49 -2.33
CA LYS A 130 26.53 22.92 -2.45
C LYS A 130 25.65 23.42 -1.31
N LEU A 131 24.65 22.64 -0.90
CA LEU A 131 23.78 22.94 0.24
C LEU A 131 24.61 23.11 1.52
N MET A 132 25.44 22.12 1.87
CA MET A 132 26.29 22.18 3.07
C MET A 132 27.22 23.41 3.06
N SER A 133 27.73 23.81 1.89
CA SER A 133 28.56 25.01 1.76
C SER A 133 27.77 26.30 1.97
N LEU A 134 26.52 26.35 1.49
CA LEU A 134 25.65 27.51 1.68
C LEU A 134 25.17 27.62 3.12
N GLU A 135 24.82 26.50 3.76
CA GLU A 135 24.46 26.44 5.18
C GLU A 135 25.60 26.99 6.05
N GLY A 136 26.85 26.58 5.79
CA GLY A 136 28.00 27.12 6.51
C GLY A 136 28.20 28.64 6.29
N LYS A 137 27.92 29.16 5.09
CA LYS A 137 27.97 30.61 4.83
C LYS A 137 26.87 31.36 5.57
N LEU A 138 25.67 30.79 5.62
CA LEU A 138 24.54 31.35 6.34
C LEU A 138 24.85 31.44 7.84
N GLU A 139 25.43 30.39 8.43
CA GLU A 139 25.81 30.36 9.84
C GLU A 139 26.80 31.49 10.19
N VAL A 140 27.83 31.68 9.36
CA VAL A 140 28.79 32.79 9.54
C VAL A 140 28.11 34.15 9.44
N GLN A 141 27.17 34.31 8.51
CA GLN A 141 26.40 35.56 8.39
C GLN A 141 25.51 35.79 9.61
N THR A 142 24.86 34.76 10.15
CA THR A 142 24.02 34.88 11.34
C THR A 142 24.85 35.23 12.57
N GLU A 143 26.03 34.65 12.75
CA GLU A 143 26.96 35.02 13.82
C GLU A 143 27.43 36.48 13.69
N MET A 144 27.73 36.93 12.46
CA MET A 144 28.12 38.30 12.19
C MET A 144 26.99 39.28 12.54
N LEU A 145 25.76 38.98 12.14
CA LEU A 145 24.59 39.79 12.48
C LEU A 145 24.33 39.82 13.99
N GLN A 146 24.44 38.68 14.69
CA GLN A 146 24.31 38.63 16.14
C GLN A 146 25.37 39.51 16.83
N ARG A 147 26.63 39.48 16.36
CA ARG A 147 27.69 40.36 16.89
C ARG A 147 27.41 41.84 16.65
N LEU A 148 26.93 42.20 15.45
CA LEU A 148 26.57 43.59 15.13
C LEU A 148 25.37 44.06 15.97
N HIS A 149 24.35 43.20 16.11
CA HIS A 149 23.21 43.45 16.96
C HIS A 149 23.63 43.69 18.41
N TRP A 150 24.49 42.83 18.96
CA TRP A 150 25.01 42.99 20.32
C TRP A 150 25.84 44.26 20.49
N LYS A 151 26.70 44.60 19.52
CA LYS A 151 27.46 45.86 19.54
C LYS A 151 26.54 47.07 19.53
N SER A 152 25.50 47.06 18.70
CA SER A 152 24.51 48.14 18.65
C SER A 152 23.78 48.27 20.00
N TYR A 153 23.29 47.15 20.55
CA TYR A 153 22.64 47.13 21.85
C TYR A 153 23.53 47.71 22.95
N PHE A 154 24.80 47.29 23.00
CA PHE A 154 25.76 47.77 24.00
C PHE A 154 26.03 49.28 23.88
N LEU A 155 26.25 49.79 22.66
CA LEU A 155 26.45 51.22 22.41
C LEU A 155 25.21 52.06 22.82
N HIS A 156 24.00 51.55 22.60
CA HIS A 156 22.78 52.26 23.00
C HIS A 156 22.57 52.29 24.52
N VAL A 157 23.10 51.31 25.25
CA VAL A 157 23.05 51.28 26.72
C VAL A 157 24.06 52.26 27.31
N GLU A 158 25.28 52.33 26.77
CA GLU A 158 26.32 53.26 27.25
C GLU A 158 25.95 54.74 27.03
N VAL A 159 25.27 55.09 25.93
CA VAL A 159 24.85 56.47 25.64
C VAL A 159 23.69 56.95 26.54
N LYS A 160 23.00 56.04 27.24
CA LYS A 160 21.86 56.36 28.12
C LYS A 160 22.20 56.39 29.62
N SER A 161 23.46 56.14 30.00
CA SER A 161 23.96 56.23 31.39
C SER A 161 24.73 57.52 31.63
#